data_AF-A0A1E1WB63-F1
#
_entry.id   AF-A0A1E1WB63-F1
#
_cell.length_a   1.000
_cell.length_b   1.000
_cell.length_c   1.000
_cell.angle_alpha   90.00
_cell.angle_beta   90.00
_cell.angle_gamma   90.00
#
_symmetry.space_group_name_H-M   'P 1'
#
loop_
_entity.id
_entity.type
_entity.pdbx_description
1 polymer ?
#
loop_
_entity_poly.entity_id
_entity_poly.type
_entity_poly.pdbx_seq_one_letter_code
_entity_poly.pdbx_strand_id
1 'polypeptide(L)'
;MNADLKEAFSQIKPVCDLVMVCPNAETITSFSQRVEEMKQEALQELQQYILFPFITHVKSEEIDKKYDLQSKMADAMRMVLEKVTVNSFEMCMKIETALLSLVFDNSKPGMVADVPEELKLSVMQCLTTLMLQLDKPSRETLLRTQVPTLAQAVFVAVHIAKLEKHRPLRLAAIDCLTAHTATHAKLTTDKYAISDRALQLVVV
;
A
#
# COMPACT_ATOMS: atom_id res chain seq x y z
N MET A 1 4.31 18.54 21.02
CA MET A 1 3.30 17.47 20.80
C MET A 1 2.06 17.81 21.62
N ASN A 2 0.91 18.02 20.97
CA ASN A 2 -0.38 18.30 21.63
C ASN A 2 -0.76 17.16 22.60
N ALA A 3 -1.52 17.42 23.66
CA ALA A 3 -1.91 16.44 24.66
C ALA A 3 -2.63 15.23 24.02
N ASP A 4 -3.56 15.50 23.11
CA ASP A 4 -4.28 14.48 22.32
C ASP A 4 -3.32 13.57 21.53
N LEU A 5 -2.25 14.14 20.96
CA LEU A 5 -1.27 13.37 20.19
C LEU A 5 -0.36 12.55 21.11
N LYS A 6 -0.05 13.03 22.32
CA LYS A 6 0.67 12.26 23.34
C LYS A 6 -0.14 11.06 23.81
N GLU A 7 -1.44 11.25 24.02
CA GLU A 7 -2.36 10.19 24.39
C GLU A 7 -2.52 9.17 23.25
N ALA A 8 -2.74 9.63 22.02
CA ALA A 8 -2.81 8.75 20.86
C ALA A 8 -1.52 7.93 20.69
N PHE A 9 -0.36 8.56 20.88
CA PHE A 9 0.93 7.87 20.82
C PHE A 9 1.10 6.83 21.94
N SER A 10 0.71 7.16 23.18
CA SER A 10 0.84 6.21 24.30
C SER A 10 -0.08 4.98 24.13
N GLN A 11 -1.21 5.14 23.44
CA GLN A 11 -2.13 4.04 23.14
C GLN A 11 -1.67 3.16 21.98
N ILE A 12 -1.13 3.73 20.90
CA ILE A 12 -0.70 2.96 19.72
C ILE A 12 0.69 2.35 19.87
N LYS A 13 1.58 2.97 20.66
CA LYS A 13 2.96 2.51 20.84
C LYS A 13 3.06 1.03 21.26
N PRO A 14 2.34 0.54 22.29
CA PRO A 14 2.47 -0.85 22.72
C PRO A 14 2.11 -1.86 21.64
N VAL A 15 1.08 -1.57 20.82
CA VAL A 15 0.68 -2.48 19.75
C VAL A 15 1.66 -2.43 18.57
N CYS A 16 2.20 -1.26 18.22
CA CYS A 16 3.26 -1.15 17.22
C CYS A 16 4.53 -1.90 17.65
N ASP A 17 4.94 -1.76 18.92
CA ASP A 17 6.08 -2.46 19.48
C ASP A 17 5.88 -3.99 19.43
N LEU A 18 4.66 -4.47 19.72
CA LEU A 18 4.32 -5.90 19.61
C LEU A 18 4.40 -6.40 18.16
N VAL A 19 3.87 -5.66 17.19
CA VAL A 19 4.01 -6.01 15.77
C VAL A 19 5.48 -6.02 15.35
N MET A 20 6.28 -5.09 15.88
CA MET A 20 7.72 -5.00 15.59
C MET A 20 8.51 -6.18 16.16
N VAL A 21 8.15 -6.71 17.33
CA VAL A 21 8.90 -7.80 18.00
C VAL A 21 8.39 -9.19 17.61
N CYS A 22 7.08 -9.38 17.50
CA CYS A 22 6.47 -10.68 17.24
C CYS A 22 5.22 -10.52 16.36
N PRO A 23 5.40 -10.33 15.04
CA PRO A 23 4.29 -10.22 14.12
C PRO A 23 3.53 -11.55 14.02
N ASN A 24 2.24 -11.53 14.35
CA ASN A 24 1.32 -12.66 14.20
C ASN A 24 -0.12 -12.16 14.03
N ALA A 25 -1.07 -13.08 13.82
CA ALA A 25 -2.46 -12.70 13.56
C ALA A 25 -3.11 -11.93 14.72
N GLU A 26 -2.79 -12.26 15.97
CA GLU A 26 -3.35 -11.61 17.16
C GLU A 26 -2.79 -10.20 17.34
N THR A 27 -1.48 -10.02 17.13
CA THR A 27 -0.84 -8.70 17.23
C THR A 27 -1.33 -7.75 16.14
N ILE A 28 -1.52 -8.25 14.91
CA ILE A 28 -2.12 -7.46 13.82
C ILE A 28 -3.60 -7.13 14.09
N THR A 29 -4.36 -8.05 14.67
CA THR A 29 -5.77 -7.80 15.03
C THR A 29 -5.85 -6.71 16.11
N SER A 30 -5.03 -6.80 17.15
CA SER A 30 -4.95 -5.81 18.23
C SER A 30 -4.53 -4.43 17.71
N PHE A 31 -3.58 -4.39 16.77
CA PHE A 31 -3.19 -3.18 16.07
C PHE A 31 -4.36 -2.57 15.30
N SER A 32 -5.07 -3.39 14.52
CA SER A 32 -6.17 -2.92 13.64
C SER A 32 -7.31 -2.30 14.47
N GLN A 33 -7.69 -2.95 15.57
CA GLN A 33 -8.67 -2.40 16.51
C GLN A 33 -8.23 -1.04 17.07
N ARG A 34 -6.94 -0.90 17.43
CA ARG A 34 -6.43 0.37 17.94
C ARG A 34 -6.45 1.47 16.88
N VAL A 35 -6.11 1.15 15.63
CA VAL A 35 -6.17 2.11 14.50
C VAL A 35 -7.61 2.52 14.17
N GLU A 36 -8.59 1.65 14.38
CA GLU A 36 -10.01 1.99 14.21
C GLU A 36 -10.50 3.07 15.19
N GLU A 37 -10.03 3.02 16.43
CA GLU A 37 -10.41 3.95 17.50
C GLU A 37 -9.71 5.33 17.41
N MET A 38 -8.62 5.43 16.66
CA MET A 38 -7.82 6.66 16.58
C MET A 38 -8.47 7.74 15.71
N LYS A 39 -8.35 8.99 16.16
CA LYS A 39 -8.70 10.18 15.37
C LYS A 39 -7.80 10.27 14.12
N GLN A 40 -8.38 10.73 13.03
CA GLN A 40 -7.71 10.83 11.74
C GLN A 40 -6.45 11.73 11.81
N GLU A 41 -6.52 12.83 12.55
CA GLU A 41 -5.41 13.77 12.71
C GLU A 41 -4.23 13.11 13.43
N ALA A 42 -4.50 12.27 14.43
CA ALA A 42 -3.44 11.53 15.12
C ALA A 42 -2.80 10.46 14.21
N LEU A 43 -3.62 9.77 13.40
CA LEU A 43 -3.10 8.82 12.39
C LEU A 43 -2.23 9.54 11.36
N GLN A 44 -2.64 10.73 10.90
CA GLN A 44 -1.89 11.53 9.94
C GLN A 44 -0.50 11.90 10.47
N GLU A 45 -0.42 12.37 11.72
CA GLU A 45 0.83 12.76 12.36
C GLU A 45 1.73 11.55 12.69
N LEU A 46 1.15 10.40 13.01
CA LEU A 46 1.87 9.19 13.42
C LEU A 46 2.09 8.18 12.29
N GLN A 47 1.64 8.47 11.06
CA GLN A 47 1.58 7.50 9.95
C GLN A 47 2.90 6.74 9.73
N GLN A 48 4.04 7.43 9.80
CA GLN A 48 5.35 6.82 9.57
C GLN A 48 5.70 5.82 10.67
N TYR A 49 5.45 6.17 11.92
CA TYR A 49 5.68 5.29 13.06
C TYR A 49 4.74 4.08 13.02
N ILE A 50 3.48 4.30 12.67
CA ILE A 50 2.44 3.26 12.61
C ILE A 50 2.70 2.25 11.49
N LEU A 51 3.14 2.71 10.31
CA LEU A 51 3.40 1.85 9.16
C LEU A 51 4.77 1.16 9.21
N PHE A 52 5.72 1.68 10.00
CA PHE A 52 7.10 1.19 10.04
C PHE A 52 7.24 -0.32 10.39
N PRO A 53 6.53 -0.88 11.38
CA PRO A 53 6.61 -2.31 11.67
C PRO A 53 6.21 -3.18 10.47
N PHE A 54 5.18 -2.79 9.73
CA PHE A 54 4.69 -3.54 8.57
C PHE A 54 5.66 -3.45 7.40
N ILE A 55 6.18 -2.26 7.10
CA ILE A 55 7.20 -2.06 6.06
C ILE A 55 8.43 -2.94 6.34
N THR A 56 8.81 -3.07 7.62
CA THR A 56 9.95 -3.88 8.05
C THR A 56 9.69 -5.36 7.86
N HIS A 57 8.52 -5.84 8.28
CA HIS A 57 8.24 -7.27 8.36
C HIS A 57 7.63 -7.88 7.11
N VAL A 58 6.85 -7.15 6.31
CA VAL A 58 6.02 -7.75 5.25
C VAL A 58 6.81 -8.60 4.24
N LYS A 59 8.09 -8.25 4.03
CA LYS A 59 9.03 -8.96 3.16
C LYS A 59 10.20 -9.64 3.90
N SER A 60 10.12 -9.80 5.22
CA SER A 60 11.21 -10.40 6.00
C SER A 60 11.27 -11.91 5.79
N GLU A 61 12.46 -12.48 5.95
CA GLU A 61 12.67 -13.93 5.87
C GLU A 61 11.88 -14.68 6.95
N GLU A 62 11.61 -14.05 8.11
CA GLU A 62 10.89 -14.70 9.20
C GLU A 62 9.42 -15.00 8.85
N ILE A 63 8.83 -14.22 7.95
CA ILE A 63 7.45 -14.42 7.50
C ILE A 63 7.34 -14.82 6.04
N ASP A 64 8.46 -15.16 5.39
CA ASP A 64 8.45 -15.68 4.03
C ASP A 64 7.50 -16.89 3.93
N LYS A 65 6.68 -16.89 2.89
CA LYS A 65 5.63 -17.89 2.61
C LYS A 65 4.54 -18.03 3.68
N LYS A 66 4.52 -17.19 4.72
CA LYS A 66 3.38 -17.08 5.64
C LYS A 66 2.32 -16.17 5.01
N TYR A 67 1.79 -16.59 3.86
CA TYR A 67 0.96 -15.76 2.99
C TYR A 67 -0.28 -15.18 3.67
N ASP A 68 -0.91 -15.93 4.58
CA ASP A 68 -2.04 -15.45 5.38
C ASP A 68 -1.63 -14.29 6.31
N LEU A 69 -0.45 -14.38 6.93
CA LEU A 69 0.09 -13.31 7.76
C LEU A 69 0.48 -12.09 6.91
N GLN A 70 1.11 -12.31 5.75
CA GLN A 70 1.46 -11.24 4.80
C GLN A 70 0.22 -10.51 4.27
N SER A 71 -0.87 -11.25 4.01
CA SER A 71 -2.16 -10.67 3.59
C SER A 71 -2.73 -9.78 4.70
N LYS A 72 -2.75 -10.27 5.95
CA LYS A 72 -3.18 -9.50 7.12
C LYS A 72 -2.34 -8.24 7.34
N MET A 73 -1.04 -8.29 7.09
CA MET A 73 -0.17 -7.11 7.14
C MET A 73 -0.52 -6.09 6.06
N ALA A 74 -0.69 -6.53 4.81
CA ALA A 74 -1.10 -5.66 3.72
C ALA A 74 -2.47 -5.00 3.99
N ASP A 75 -3.42 -5.75 4.55
CA ASP A 75 -4.73 -5.22 4.94
C ASP A 75 -4.63 -4.21 6.10
N ALA A 76 -3.79 -4.46 7.09
CA ALA A 76 -3.55 -3.53 8.20
C ALA A 76 -2.87 -2.23 7.71
N MET A 77 -1.91 -2.33 6.78
CA MET A 77 -1.33 -1.16 6.11
C MET A 77 -2.41 -0.38 5.35
N ARG A 78 -3.26 -1.07 4.59
CA ARG A 78 -4.37 -0.46 3.84
C ARG A 78 -5.30 0.32 4.78
N MET A 79 -5.70 -0.26 5.91
CA MET A 79 -6.58 0.38 6.89
C MET A 79 -6.03 1.73 7.39
N VAL A 80 -4.71 1.82 7.61
CA VAL A 80 -4.06 3.08 7.98
C VAL A 80 -4.06 4.04 6.79
N LEU A 81 -3.64 3.57 5.61
CA LEU A 81 -3.53 4.36 4.40
C LEU A 81 -4.87 4.98 3.99
N GLU A 82 -5.99 4.27 4.13
CA GLU A 82 -7.34 4.77 3.84
C GLU A 82 -7.71 6.05 4.61
N LYS A 83 -7.04 6.32 5.74
CA LYS A 83 -7.33 7.44 6.65
C LYS A 83 -6.31 8.58 6.59
N VAL A 84 -5.22 8.43 5.85
CA VAL A 84 -4.13 9.43 5.83
C VAL A 84 -3.79 9.87 4.42
N THR A 85 -3.24 11.08 4.29
CA THR A 85 -2.53 11.50 3.08
C THR A 85 -1.04 11.18 3.24
N VAL A 86 -0.52 10.36 2.34
CA VAL A 86 0.90 10.00 2.29
C VAL A 86 1.69 11.16 1.71
N ASN A 87 2.46 11.83 2.55
CA ASN A 87 3.24 13.04 2.22
C ASN A 87 4.76 12.81 2.29
N SER A 88 5.19 11.56 2.46
CA SER A 88 6.58 11.15 2.43
C SER A 88 6.82 10.24 1.24
N PHE A 89 7.54 10.76 0.24
CA PHE A 89 7.93 10.00 -0.94
C PHE A 89 8.77 8.77 -0.58
N GLU A 90 9.68 8.89 0.41
CA GLU A 90 10.48 7.76 0.88
C GLU A 90 9.59 6.66 1.48
N MET A 91 8.60 7.02 2.30
CA MET A 91 7.67 6.05 2.87
C MET A 91 6.84 5.39 1.77
N CYS A 92 6.35 6.17 0.80
CA CYS A 92 5.64 5.64 -0.37
C CYS A 92 6.48 4.58 -1.09
N MET A 93 7.73 4.88 -1.41
CA MET A 93 8.62 3.95 -2.11
C MET A 93 8.92 2.69 -1.29
N LYS A 94 9.09 2.81 0.03
CA LYS A 94 9.29 1.65 0.91
C LYS A 94 8.07 0.72 0.91
N ILE A 95 6.86 1.27 0.98
CA ILE A 95 5.63 0.49 0.91
C ILE A 95 5.46 -0.15 -0.47
N GLU A 96 5.58 0.66 -1.52
CA GLU A 96 5.44 0.25 -2.93
C GLU A 96 6.34 -0.95 -3.24
N THR A 97 7.64 -0.81 -2.98
CA THR A 97 8.63 -1.85 -3.27
C THR A 97 8.45 -3.09 -2.40
N ALA A 98 8.07 -2.92 -1.13
CA ALA A 98 7.82 -4.06 -0.25
C ALA A 98 6.60 -4.87 -0.73
N LEU A 99 5.49 -4.22 -1.06
CA LEU A 99 4.28 -4.87 -1.55
C LEU A 99 4.48 -5.51 -2.93
N LEU A 100 5.11 -4.80 -3.88
CA LEU A 100 5.40 -5.37 -5.20
C LEU A 100 6.28 -6.61 -5.12
N SER A 101 7.23 -6.66 -4.19
CA SER A 101 8.11 -7.82 -4.01
C SER A 101 7.38 -9.11 -3.63
N LEU A 102 6.15 -9.02 -3.09
CA LEU A 102 5.34 -10.18 -2.72
C LEU A 102 4.61 -10.80 -3.93
N VAL A 103 4.40 -10.01 -4.98
CA VAL A 103 3.58 -10.38 -6.15
C VAL A 103 4.36 -10.37 -7.45
N PHE A 104 5.62 -9.97 -7.43
CA PHE A 104 6.53 -10.02 -8.56
C PHE A 104 7.61 -11.09 -8.34
N ASP A 105 7.84 -11.94 -9.34
CA ASP A 105 8.90 -12.94 -9.26
C ASP A 105 10.26 -12.30 -9.57
N ASN A 106 11.02 -11.98 -8.53
CA ASN A 106 12.36 -11.41 -8.66
C ASN A 106 13.40 -12.40 -9.24
N SER A 107 13.09 -13.71 -9.27
CA SER A 107 13.98 -14.73 -9.84
C SER A 107 13.78 -14.92 -11.34
N LYS A 108 12.64 -14.49 -11.89
CA LYS A 108 12.29 -14.62 -13.31
C LYS A 108 11.76 -13.27 -13.83
N PRO A 109 12.60 -12.48 -14.51
CA PRO A 109 12.18 -11.20 -15.07
C PRO A 109 10.90 -11.35 -15.92
N GLY A 110 9.91 -10.50 -15.65
CA GLY A 110 8.64 -10.53 -16.37
C GLY A 110 7.72 -11.67 -15.97
N MET A 111 7.74 -12.10 -14.71
CA MET A 111 6.79 -13.08 -14.18
C MET A 111 6.10 -12.53 -12.91
N VAL A 112 4.82 -12.84 -12.76
CA VAL A 112 4.08 -12.63 -11.50
C VAL A 112 4.42 -13.77 -10.56
N ALA A 113 4.55 -13.49 -9.27
CA ALA A 113 4.86 -14.50 -8.27
C ALA A 113 3.75 -15.55 -8.17
N ASP A 114 4.17 -16.81 -7.99
CA ASP A 114 3.26 -17.94 -7.75
C ASP A 114 2.87 -18.00 -6.27
N VAL A 115 2.02 -17.04 -5.86
CA VAL A 115 1.49 -16.89 -4.50
C VAL A 115 -0.04 -16.95 -4.53
N PRO A 116 -0.70 -17.24 -3.38
CA PRO A 116 -2.17 -17.33 -3.30
C PRO A 116 -2.90 -16.08 -3.82
N GLU A 117 -4.06 -16.28 -4.44
CA GLU A 117 -4.90 -15.19 -4.96
C GLU A 117 -5.35 -14.24 -3.85
N GLU A 118 -5.52 -14.70 -2.61
CA GLU A 118 -5.86 -13.86 -1.45
C GLU A 118 -4.76 -12.85 -1.14
N LEU A 119 -3.49 -13.26 -1.15
CA LEU A 119 -2.36 -12.34 -0.94
C LEU A 119 -2.28 -11.32 -2.07
N LYS A 120 -2.43 -11.77 -3.32
CA LYS A 120 -2.46 -10.87 -4.48
C LYS A 120 -3.57 -9.83 -4.32
N LEU A 121 -4.75 -10.22 -3.82
CA LEU A 121 -5.88 -9.33 -3.62
C LEU A 121 -5.57 -8.25 -2.59
N SER A 122 -5.11 -8.63 -1.40
CA SER A 122 -4.73 -7.67 -0.34
C SER A 122 -3.63 -6.71 -0.82
N VAL A 123 -2.65 -7.22 -1.57
CA VAL A 123 -1.56 -6.40 -2.14
C VAL A 123 -2.10 -5.41 -3.18
N MET A 124 -2.93 -5.83 -4.15
CA MET A 124 -3.50 -4.93 -5.16
C MET A 124 -4.36 -3.83 -4.51
N GLN A 125 -5.17 -4.17 -3.51
CA GLN A 125 -6.00 -3.20 -2.79
C GLN A 125 -5.16 -2.20 -1.98
N CYS A 126 -4.09 -2.68 -1.32
CA CYS A 126 -3.20 -1.82 -0.56
C CYS A 126 -2.40 -0.87 -1.46
N LEU A 127 -1.84 -1.36 -2.58
CA LEU A 127 -1.14 -0.54 -3.57
C LEU A 127 -2.08 0.52 -4.20
N THR A 128 -3.31 0.13 -4.54
CA THR A 128 -4.33 1.07 -5.02
C THR A 128 -4.56 2.19 -4.01
N THR A 129 -4.74 1.83 -2.73
CA THR A 129 -4.98 2.79 -1.64
C THR A 129 -3.79 3.72 -1.45
N LEU A 130 -2.57 3.17 -1.40
CA LEU A 130 -1.33 3.96 -1.33
C LEU A 130 -1.29 5.00 -2.44
N MET A 131 -1.52 4.56 -3.68
CA MET A 131 -1.53 5.47 -4.82
C MET A 131 -2.61 6.52 -4.68
N LEU A 132 -3.84 6.17 -4.31
CA LEU A 132 -4.93 7.15 -4.19
C LEU A 132 -4.72 8.18 -3.08
N GLN A 133 -3.98 7.83 -2.03
CA GLN A 133 -3.73 8.66 -0.86
C GLN A 133 -2.40 9.41 -0.93
N LEU A 134 -1.61 9.19 -1.99
CA LEU A 134 -0.37 9.90 -2.24
C LEU A 134 -0.62 11.37 -2.58
N ASP A 135 0.08 12.26 -1.88
CA ASP A 135 0.01 13.69 -2.15
C ASP A 135 0.53 14.04 -3.55
N LYS A 136 0.10 15.19 -4.06
CA LYS A 136 0.41 15.59 -5.44
C LYS A 136 1.93 15.68 -5.72
N PRO A 137 2.75 16.31 -4.87
CA PRO A 137 4.19 16.40 -5.10
C PRO A 137 4.88 15.04 -5.14
N SER A 138 4.54 14.12 -4.23
CA SER A 138 5.14 12.78 -4.24
C SER A 138 4.68 11.96 -5.45
N ARG A 139 3.42 12.12 -5.89
CA ARG A 139 2.93 11.48 -7.12
C ARG A 139 3.65 11.98 -8.36
N GLU A 140 3.83 13.30 -8.51
CA GLU A 140 4.60 13.84 -9.63
C GLU A 140 6.03 13.31 -9.62
N THR A 141 6.65 13.25 -8.45
CA THR A 141 8.00 12.69 -8.26
C THR A 141 8.05 11.21 -8.68
N LEU A 142 7.05 10.41 -8.28
CA LEU A 142 6.93 9.00 -8.65
C LEU A 142 6.89 8.84 -10.17
N LEU A 143 5.97 9.56 -10.83
CA LEU A 143 5.75 9.48 -12.28
C LEU A 143 6.98 9.93 -13.09
N ARG A 144 7.71 10.94 -12.62
CA ARG A 144 8.91 11.44 -13.32
C ARG A 144 10.13 10.57 -13.12
N THR A 145 10.32 9.98 -11.93
CA THR A 145 11.61 9.43 -11.52
C THR A 145 11.63 7.92 -11.37
N GLN A 146 10.47 7.28 -11.17
CA GLN A 146 10.37 5.84 -10.84
C GLN A 146 9.72 5.02 -11.94
N VAL A 147 10.06 5.32 -13.20
CA VAL A 147 9.55 4.61 -14.37
C VAL A 147 9.72 3.08 -14.26
N PRO A 148 10.86 2.52 -13.78
CA PRO A 148 10.99 1.07 -13.64
C PRO A 148 9.99 0.47 -12.63
N THR A 149 9.79 1.12 -11.48
CA THR A 149 8.85 0.67 -10.45
C THR A 149 7.41 0.73 -10.96
N LEU A 150 7.05 1.81 -11.66
CA LEU A 150 5.74 1.96 -12.30
C LEU A 150 5.51 0.89 -13.37
N ALA A 151 6.51 0.61 -14.21
CA ALA A 151 6.44 -0.43 -15.21
C ALA A 151 6.24 -1.82 -14.57
N GLN A 152 6.90 -2.08 -13.44
CA GLN A 152 6.71 -3.29 -12.65
C GLN A 152 5.28 -3.40 -12.10
N ALA A 153 4.75 -2.35 -11.48
CA ALA A 153 3.39 -2.32 -10.96
C ALA A 153 2.34 -2.53 -12.08
N VAL A 154 2.50 -1.84 -13.20
CA VAL A 154 1.66 -1.99 -14.40
C VAL A 154 1.73 -3.41 -14.93
N PHE A 155 2.94 -3.98 -15.05
CA PHE A 155 3.14 -5.35 -15.52
C PHE A 155 2.37 -6.34 -14.63
N VAL A 156 2.57 -6.28 -13.31
CA VAL A 156 1.92 -7.19 -12.35
C VAL A 156 0.40 -7.06 -12.44
N ALA A 157 -0.11 -5.83 -12.38
CA ALA A 157 -1.54 -5.56 -12.40
C ALA A 157 -2.22 -6.06 -13.68
N VAL A 158 -1.62 -5.81 -14.85
CA VAL A 158 -2.14 -6.30 -16.14
C VAL A 158 -2.16 -7.82 -16.19
N HIS A 159 -1.10 -8.48 -15.72
CA HIS A 159 -1.02 -9.94 -15.75
C HIS A 159 -2.03 -10.58 -14.79
N ILE A 160 -2.18 -10.04 -13.58
CA ILE A 160 -3.21 -10.50 -12.63
C ILE A 160 -4.62 -10.31 -13.20
N ALA A 161 -4.92 -9.12 -13.74
CA ALA A 161 -6.23 -8.84 -14.34
C ALA A 161 -6.57 -9.76 -15.53
N LYS A 162 -5.55 -10.21 -16.27
CA LYS A 162 -5.70 -11.06 -17.46
C LYS A 162 -5.77 -12.54 -17.12
N LEU A 163 -4.92 -13.04 -16.22
CA LEU A 163 -4.63 -14.47 -16.08
C LEU A 163 -5.31 -15.13 -14.87
N GLU A 164 -5.58 -14.38 -13.80
CA GLU A 164 -6.20 -14.94 -12.60
C GLU A 164 -7.67 -15.28 -12.81
N LYS A 165 -8.18 -16.22 -12.03
CA LYS A 165 -9.57 -16.69 -12.16
C LYS A 165 -10.51 -15.93 -11.23
N HIS A 166 -10.03 -15.57 -10.04
CA HIS A 166 -10.84 -14.89 -9.04
C HIS A 166 -11.24 -13.47 -9.49
N ARG A 167 -12.53 -13.29 -9.77
CA ARG A 167 -13.07 -12.04 -10.34
C ARG A 167 -12.79 -10.80 -9.47
N PRO A 168 -12.97 -10.82 -8.14
CA PRO A 168 -12.61 -9.67 -7.31
C PRO A 168 -11.13 -9.28 -7.41
N LEU A 169 -10.23 -10.26 -7.51
CA LEU A 169 -8.79 -10.00 -7.71
C LEU A 169 -8.53 -9.31 -9.05
N ARG A 170 -9.17 -9.77 -10.12
CA ARG A 170 -9.03 -9.14 -11.43
C ARG A 170 -9.49 -7.68 -11.44
N LEU A 171 -10.59 -7.37 -10.75
CA LEU A 171 -11.09 -5.99 -10.61
C LEU A 171 -10.13 -5.14 -9.78
N ALA A 172 -9.68 -5.65 -8.63
CA ALA A 172 -8.70 -4.97 -7.79
C ALA A 172 -7.39 -4.68 -8.55
N ALA A 173 -6.96 -5.58 -9.44
CA ALA A 173 -5.80 -5.35 -10.29
C ALA A 173 -6.02 -4.26 -11.34
N ILE A 174 -7.24 -4.12 -11.89
CA ILE A 174 -7.59 -2.99 -12.77
C ILE A 174 -7.59 -1.66 -12.00
N ASP A 175 -8.13 -1.64 -10.79
CA ASP A 175 -8.09 -0.46 -9.93
C ASP A 175 -6.65 -0.07 -9.61
N CYS A 176 -5.80 -1.06 -9.30
CA CYS A 176 -4.37 -0.87 -9.08
C CYS A 176 -3.70 -0.27 -10.32
N LEU A 177 -3.90 -0.88 -11.50
CA LEU A 177 -3.37 -0.37 -12.77
C LEU A 177 -3.75 1.10 -13.03
N THR A 178 -5.03 1.42 -12.87
CA THR A 178 -5.53 2.77 -13.13
C THR A 178 -5.04 3.78 -12.09
N ALA A 179 -4.80 3.36 -10.84
CA ALA A 179 -4.25 4.23 -9.81
C ALA A 179 -2.76 4.58 -10.08
N HIS A 180 -1.94 3.62 -10.53
CA HIS A 180 -0.52 3.84 -10.85
C HIS A 180 -0.33 4.64 -12.13
N THR A 181 -1.28 4.54 -13.07
CA THR A 181 -1.29 5.34 -14.31
C THR A 181 -2.06 6.65 -14.15
N ALA A 182 -2.50 7.00 -12.94
CA ALA A 182 -3.31 8.19 -12.64
C ALA A 182 -4.60 8.34 -13.48
N THR A 183 -5.12 7.23 -14.02
CA THR A 183 -6.38 7.16 -14.79
C THR A 183 -7.56 6.66 -13.96
N HIS A 184 -7.34 6.36 -12.67
CA HIS A 184 -8.40 5.93 -11.76
C HIS A 184 -9.51 6.98 -11.65
N ALA A 185 -10.76 6.54 -11.47
CA ALA A 185 -11.93 7.43 -11.42
C ALA A 185 -11.83 8.52 -10.33
N LYS A 186 -11.19 8.22 -9.20
CA LYS A 186 -10.93 9.18 -8.11
C LYS A 186 -9.85 10.24 -8.43
N LEU A 187 -9.07 10.05 -9.49
CA LEU A 187 -7.97 10.94 -9.91
C LEU A 187 -8.29 11.68 -11.21
N THR A 188 -9.44 11.37 -11.81
CA THR A 188 -9.88 11.90 -13.09
C THR A 188 -11.24 12.58 -12.94
N THR A 189 -11.56 13.42 -13.91
CA THR A 189 -12.89 14.03 -14.04
C THR A 189 -13.93 12.99 -14.52
N ASP A 190 -15.21 13.34 -14.51
CA ASP A 190 -16.29 12.49 -15.07
C ASP A 190 -16.11 12.12 -16.56
N LYS A 191 -15.18 12.79 -17.25
CA LYS A 191 -14.77 12.50 -18.63
C LYS A 191 -13.48 11.68 -18.73
N TYR A 192 -13.02 11.11 -17.62
CA TYR A 192 -11.74 10.39 -17.49
C TYR A 192 -10.50 11.20 -17.86
N ALA A 193 -10.60 12.54 -17.89
CA ALA A 193 -9.45 13.41 -18.07
C ALA A 193 -8.75 13.64 -16.73
N ILE A 194 -7.41 13.57 -16.72
CA ILE A 194 -6.58 13.92 -15.56
C ILE A 194 -6.83 15.39 -15.24
N SER A 195 -7.36 15.68 -14.06
CA SER A 195 -7.74 17.04 -13.66
C SER A 195 -6.55 17.95 -13.41
N ASP A 196 -5.40 17.36 -13.07
CA ASP A 196 -4.18 18.09 -12.75
C ASP A 196 -3.28 18.21 -13.99
N ARG A 197 -3.06 19.44 -14.45
CA ARG A 197 -2.28 19.72 -15.66
C ARG A 197 -0.81 19.29 -15.53
N ALA A 198 -0.22 19.37 -14.33
CA ALA A 198 1.16 18.93 -14.12
C ALA A 198 1.26 17.41 -14.24
N LEU A 199 0.29 16.68 -13.67
CA LEU A 199 0.20 15.23 -13.81
C LEU A 199 -0.07 14.83 -15.26
N GLN A 200 -0.94 15.53 -15.98
CA GLN A 200 -1.24 15.23 -17.38
C GLN A 200 0.00 15.27 -18.30
N LEU A 201 1.00 16.11 -17.98
CA LEU A 201 2.23 16.22 -18.77
C LEU A 201 3.25 15.10 -18.49
N VAL A 202 3.08 14.34 -17.41
CA VAL A 202 4.03 13.30 -16.98
C VAL A 202 3.46 11.89 -17.06
N VAL A 203 2.13 11.77 -17.09
CA VAL A 203 1.44 10.50 -17.31
C VAL A 203 1.48 10.22 -18.80
N VAL A 204 2.03 9.06 -19.17
CA VAL A 204 2.06 8.53 -20.54
C VAL A 204 0.80 7.73 -20.81
#